data_AF-A0A848FZU3-F1
#
_entry.id   AF-A0A848FZU3-F1
#
_cell.length_a   1.000
_cell.length_b   1.000
_cell.length_c   1.000
_cell.angle_alpha   90.00
_cell.angle_beta   90.00
_cell.angle_gamma   90.00
#
_symmetry.space_group_name_H-M   'P 1'
#
loop_
_entity.id
_entity.type
_entity.pdbx_description
1 polymer ?
#
loop_
_entity_poly.entity_id
_entity_poly.type
_entity_poly.pdbx_seq_one_letter_code
_entity_poly.pdbx_strand_id
1 'polypeptide(L)'
;MEADLAHALYNLQDDLRHRTGVSGRFLRKADDPWTWMEIYENVADPVAFDAALEQAVERHGLDRFLDEGGRRHSERFVPCA
;
A
#
# COMPACT_ATOMS: atom_id res chain seq x y z
N MET A 1 -0.90 16.36 -8.17
CA MET A 1 -1.57 15.64 -7.06
C MET A 1 -1.79 14.18 -7.38
N GLU A 2 -2.68 13.81 -8.31
CA GLU A 2 -2.92 12.39 -8.66
C GLU A 2 -1.67 11.72 -9.27
N ALA A 3 -1.01 12.37 -10.22
CA ALA A 3 0.24 11.87 -10.81
C ALA A 3 1.37 11.71 -9.77
N ASP A 4 1.42 12.61 -8.77
CA ASP A 4 2.42 12.55 -7.71
C ASP A 4 2.15 11.40 -6.74
N LEU A 5 0.87 11.15 -6.41
CA LEU A 5 0.45 10.02 -5.61
C LEU A 5 0.75 8.71 -6.35
N ALA A 6 0.35 8.59 -7.61
CA ALA A 6 0.62 7.41 -8.41
C ALA A 6 2.13 7.12 -8.50
N HIS A 7 2.95 8.14 -8.73
CA HIS A 7 4.40 8.00 -8.76
C HIS A 7 4.98 7.53 -7.41
N ALA A 8 4.53 8.11 -6.30
CA ALA A 8 4.96 7.71 -4.97
C ALA A 8 4.53 6.26 -4.64
N LEU A 9 3.32 5.88 -5.03
CA LEU A 9 2.79 4.53 -4.88
C LEU A 9 3.61 3.50 -5.70
N TYR A 10 3.94 3.80 -6.96
CA TYR A 10 4.78 2.91 -7.76
C TYR A 10 6.18 2.72 -7.19
N ASN A 11 6.80 3.80 -6.67
CA ASN A 11 8.11 3.71 -6.02
C ASN A 11 8.05 2.87 -4.74
N LEU A 12 6.98 3.03 -3.94
CA LEU A 12 6.74 2.21 -2.76
C LEU A 12 6.58 0.73 -3.12
N GLN A 13 5.79 0.41 -4.15
CA GLN A 13 5.60 -0.98 -4.59
C GLN A 13 6.91 -1.60 -5.09
N ASP A 14 7.73 -0.83 -5.79
CA ASP A 14 9.03 -1.29 -6.26
C ASP A 14 9.98 -1.59 -5.08
N ASP A 15 10.03 -0.73 -4.06
CA ASP A 15 10.81 -0.97 -2.83
C ASP A 15 10.29 -2.21 -2.07
N LEU A 16 8.97 -2.33 -1.90
CA LEU A 16 8.39 -3.50 -1.23
C LEU A 16 8.66 -4.80 -1.97
N ARG A 17 8.54 -4.79 -3.30
CA ARG A 17 8.86 -5.96 -4.11
C ARG A 17 10.33 -6.34 -3.96
N HIS A 18 11.25 -5.39 -3.95
CA HIS A 18 12.67 -5.66 -3.77
C HIS A 18 13.00 -6.23 -2.37
N ARG A 19 12.30 -5.76 -1.33
CA ARG A 19 12.56 -6.18 0.05
C ARG A 19 11.89 -7.49 0.45
N THR A 20 10.69 -7.75 -0.07
CA THR A 20 9.82 -8.84 0.39
C THR A 20 9.55 -9.89 -0.68
N GLY A 21 9.83 -9.58 -1.95
CA GLY A 21 9.44 -10.42 -3.10
C GLY A 21 7.96 -10.34 -3.45
N VAL A 22 7.13 -9.66 -2.65
CA VAL A 22 5.68 -9.56 -2.87
C VAL A 22 5.36 -8.43 -3.84
N SER A 23 4.61 -8.75 -4.90
CA SER A 23 4.12 -7.76 -5.86
C SER A 23 2.70 -7.34 -5.50
N GLY A 24 2.47 -6.03 -5.43
CA GLY A 24 1.15 -5.47 -5.17
C GLY A 24 0.35 -5.18 -6.44
N ARG A 25 -0.95 -4.94 -6.27
CA ARG A 25 -1.85 -4.39 -7.30
C ARG A 25 -2.54 -3.15 -6.77
N PHE A 26 -2.61 -2.11 -7.60
CA PHE A 26 -3.39 -0.92 -7.30
C PHE A 26 -4.78 -1.01 -7.90
N LEU A 27 -5.76 -0.71 -7.08
CA LEU A 27 -7.14 -0.53 -7.47
C LEU A 27 -7.60 0.85 -7.00
N ARG A 28 -8.61 1.37 -7.66
CA ARG A 28 -9.30 2.60 -7.27
C ARG A 28 -10.75 2.26 -7.06
N LYS A 29 -11.36 2.85 -6.03
CA LYS A 29 -12.78 2.66 -5.78
C LYS A 29 -13.58 3.18 -7.00
N ALA A 30 -14.59 2.44 -7.41
CA ALA A 30 -15.34 2.77 -8.64
C ALA A 30 -16.21 4.03 -8.47
N ASP A 31 -16.70 4.26 -7.25
CA ASP A 31 -17.59 5.35 -6.85
C ASP A 31 -16.85 6.52 -6.16
N ASP A 32 -15.55 6.37 -5.89
CA ASP A 32 -14.72 7.42 -5.28
C ASP A 32 -13.31 7.44 -5.88
N PRO A 33 -12.98 8.42 -6.75
CA PRO A 33 -11.68 8.51 -7.41
C PRO A 33 -10.52 8.88 -6.47
N TRP A 34 -10.79 9.27 -5.22
CA TRP A 34 -9.77 9.62 -4.25
C TRP A 34 -9.42 8.45 -3.32
N THR A 35 -10.24 7.40 -3.32
CA THR A 35 -9.96 6.18 -2.56
C THR A 35 -9.20 5.18 -3.42
N TRP A 36 -7.94 4.94 -3.04
CA TRP A 36 -7.07 3.94 -3.62
C TRP A 36 -6.94 2.74 -2.69
N MET A 37 -6.77 1.55 -3.27
CA MET A 37 -6.59 0.29 -2.55
C MET A 37 -5.37 -0.44 -3.10
N GLU A 38 -4.57 -0.96 -2.18
CA GLU A 38 -3.40 -1.79 -2.48
C GLU A 38 -3.72 -3.23 -2.08
N ILE A 39 -3.55 -4.18 -2.99
CA ILE A 39 -3.69 -5.60 -2.69
C ILE A 39 -2.33 -6.27 -2.80
N TYR A 40 -1.93 -6.96 -1.74
CA TYR A 40 -0.70 -7.75 -1.66
C TYR A 40 -1.07 -9.22 -1.45
N GLU A 41 -0.65 -10.09 -2.37
CA GLU A 41 -1.01 -11.51 -2.37
C GLU A 41 0.23 -12.38 -2.08
N ASN A 42 0.02 -13.60 -1.60
CA ASN A 42 1.10 -14.57 -1.31
C ASN A 42 2.13 -14.07 -0.28
N VAL A 43 1.68 -13.30 0.71
CA VAL A 43 2.54 -12.82 1.82
C VAL A 43 2.85 -13.98 2.76
N ALA A 44 4.10 -14.47 2.73
CA ALA A 44 4.54 -15.60 3.56
C ALA A 44 4.79 -15.22 5.04
N ASP A 45 5.34 -14.03 5.28
CA ASP A 45 5.57 -13.48 6.61
C ASP A 45 4.81 -12.15 6.76
N PRO A 46 3.60 -12.16 7.33
CA PRO A 46 2.79 -10.96 7.47
C PRO A 46 3.40 -9.91 8.40
N VAL A 47 4.18 -10.31 9.41
CA VAL A 47 4.77 -9.38 10.38
C VAL A 47 5.94 -8.63 9.74
N ALA A 48 6.82 -9.36 9.06
CA ALA A 48 7.92 -8.74 8.32
C ALA A 48 7.39 -7.85 7.18
N PHE A 49 6.31 -8.27 6.53
CA PHE A 49 5.68 -7.49 5.46
C PHE A 49 5.05 -6.19 5.98
N ASP A 50 4.28 -6.23 7.08
CA ASP A 50 3.69 -5.03 7.69
C ASP A 50 4.78 -4.02 8.07
N ALA A 51 5.85 -4.48 8.72
CA ALA A 51 6.98 -3.61 9.09
C ALA A 51 7.68 -3.02 7.87
N ALA A 52 7.82 -3.79 6.79
CA ALA A 52 8.40 -3.29 5.54
C ALA A 52 7.50 -2.24 4.88
N LEU A 53 6.18 -2.47 4.88
CA LEU A 53 5.16 -1.55 4.36
C LEU A 53 5.16 -0.23 5.13
N GLU A 54 5.14 -0.25 6.46
CA GLU A 54 5.19 0.96 7.28
C GLU A 54 6.46 1.78 7.01
N GLN A 55 7.63 1.13 6.94
CA GLN A 55 8.88 1.80 6.62
C GLN A 55 8.88 2.41 5.20
N ALA A 56 8.30 1.72 4.22
CA ALA A 56 8.22 2.23 2.85
C ALA A 56 7.27 3.44 2.77
N VAL A 57 6.14 3.41 3.49
CA VAL A 57 5.16 4.50 3.58
C VAL A 57 5.80 5.77 4.14
N GLU A 58 6.53 5.63 5.25
CA GLU A 58 7.27 6.73 5.86
C GLU A 58 8.35 7.26 4.91
N ARG A 59 9.16 6.36 4.34
CA ARG A 59 10.26 6.70 3.41
C ARG A 59 9.80 7.46 2.17
N HIS A 60 8.66 7.06 1.59
CA HIS A 60 8.08 7.70 0.40
C HIS A 60 7.11 8.83 0.75
N GLY A 61 6.93 9.12 2.04
CA GLY A 61 6.10 10.22 2.53
C GLY A 61 4.66 10.13 2.07
N LEU A 62 4.06 8.93 2.06
CA LEU A 62 2.70 8.75 1.56
C LEU A 62 1.63 9.41 2.43
N ASP A 63 1.90 9.61 3.73
CA ASP A 63 0.96 10.25 4.65
C ASP A 63 0.62 11.68 4.25
N ARG A 64 1.46 12.35 3.44
CA ARG A 64 1.20 13.70 2.90
C ARG A 64 0.03 13.75 1.92
N PHE A 65 -0.41 12.59 1.41
CA PHE A 65 -1.53 12.48 0.47
C PHE A 65 -2.84 12.13 1.18
N LEU A 66 -2.83 11.92 2.49
CA LEU A 66 -4.03 11.73 3.29
C LEU A 66 -4.65 13.09 3.61
N ASP A 67 -5.98 13.14 3.55
CA ASP A 67 -6.73 14.29 4.06
C ASP A 67 -6.53 14.44 5.57
N GLU A 68 -6.88 15.62 6.11
CA GLU A 68 -6.83 15.87 7.55
C GLU A 68 -7.71 14.86 8.31
N GLY A 69 -7.11 14.08 9.21
CA GLY A 69 -7.78 12.98 9.93
C GLY A 69 -7.98 11.70 9.11
N GLY A 70 -7.52 11.68 7.85
CA GLY A 70 -7.44 10.49 7.02
C GLY A 70 -6.43 9.48 7.59
N ARG A 71 -6.72 8.20 7.44
CA ARG A 71 -5.82 7.11 7.84
C ARG A 71 -5.80 6.04 6.76
N ARG A 72 -4.64 5.39 6.59
CA ARG A 72 -4.56 4.15 5.83
C ARG A 72 -5.30 3.06 6.59
N HIS A 73 -6.09 2.27 5.87
CA HIS A 73 -6.80 1.13 6.43
C HIS A 73 -6.17 -0.16 5.90
N SER A 74 -5.78 -1.05 6.81
CA SER A 74 -5.17 -2.33 6.48
C SER A 74 -6.11 -3.45 6.88
N GLU A 75 -6.42 -4.32 5.92
CA GLU A 75 -7.21 -5.54 6.14
C GLU A 75 -6.38 -6.76 5.74
N ARG A 76 -6.42 -7.82 6.55
CA ARG A 76 -5.75 -9.09 6.27
C ARG A 76 -6.77 -10.19 6.11
N PHE A 77 -6.71 -10.87 4.98
CA PHE A 77 -7.61 -11.98 4.65
C PHE A 77 -6.84 -13.30 4.72
N VAL A 78 -7.46 -14.33 5.29
CA VAL A 78 -6.93 -15.71 5.35
C VAL A 78 -7.97 -16.67 4.76
N PRO A 79 -7.57 -17.85 4.27
CA PRO A 79 -8.53 -18.84 3.76
C PRO A 79 -9.62 -19.17 4.78
N CYS A 80 -10.85 -19.37 4.32
CA CYS A 80 -11.91 -19.93 5.14
C CYS A 80 -11.53 -21.35 5.59
N ALA A 81 -11.87 -21.70 6.82
CA ALA A 81 -11.71 -23.04 7.37
C ALA A 81 -12.68 -24.06 6.74
#